data_AF-A0A8S2ME91-F1
#
_entry.id   AF-A0A8S2ME91-F1
#
_cell.length_a   1.000
_cell.length_b   1.000
_cell.length_c   1.000
_cell.angle_alpha   90.00
_cell.angle_beta   90.00
_cell.angle_gamma   90.00
#
_symmetry.space_group_name_H-M   'P 1'
#
loop_
_entity.id
_entity.type
_entity.pdbx_description
1 polymer ?
#
loop_
_entity_poly.entity_id
_entity_poly.type
_entity_poly.pdbx_seq_one_letter_code
_entity_poly.pdbx_strand_id
1 'polypeptide(L)'
;ETIAKEFSFMQSQIGYDILAEDTITALLHNNKKLLEKHITEKEIDTFVKLLREKRDCKFLEYLSDLCVSSSQAIARTQEMICKSVLEKNSDILIRTKLELNPCVEDMILDDNNSLPTGLSSQNMLREVILTWDGKSESIEFMAGVVRDQLAHPRREEFRNILEYYRYQLSLYSHMCFDRQYLAIDNLSPELSIDLILTCTKSENLPGTLRASFCRLMVHMHVNRDPQEEVTRIKYARLWNQVKTEVSLSDYDECHSLEPVEKNENRPRFETTMKFVEDYLKTVVEQPNSFSDREQNKLTHEVVNLARRLIFFGFYSFEDLLKLTQTLLGILDTSKVLTSLTNNTQNEQGGFPLIIGGQKLTKKYEHALSTLTTTAIIPNAGSVFADTTTEQQTEILDDLAYETKMNVIAILEFILDIRLDFRISRLISIFKQKYDRIDSPTNIGMDLNSADIECIFDCDSPNLDLDNDKGKTFLKVLLNLVMHDYQPLVSRALSLLFRHFNQRKETLQHLNQVQLLVSETDIKNYKQIKRDLDQLRLFVEKSELWVYKKGKEGGGQSGNLNDQDDKKEEDFDIKVSILKKKRYYEILSIFIE
;
A
#
# COMPACT_ATOMS: atom_id res chain seq x y z
N GLU A 1 15.02 6.47 -28.89
CA GLU A 1 14.72 7.83 -29.41
C GLU A 1 14.26 7.84 -30.87
N THR A 2 14.96 7.19 -31.82
CA THR A 2 14.54 7.11 -33.23
C THR A 2 13.13 6.54 -33.40
N ILE A 3 12.83 5.41 -32.74
CA ILE A 3 11.50 4.79 -32.75
C ILE A 3 10.45 5.68 -32.05
N ALA A 4 10.85 6.39 -30.99
CA ALA A 4 9.95 7.28 -30.23
C ALA A 4 9.48 8.51 -31.02
N LYS A 5 10.19 8.90 -32.08
CA LYS A 5 9.75 9.98 -32.98
C LYS A 5 8.56 9.57 -33.83
N GLU A 6 8.45 8.28 -34.15
CA GLU A 6 7.35 7.71 -34.92
C GLU A 6 6.20 7.24 -34.01
N PHE A 7 6.12 7.75 -32.77
CA PHE A 7 5.11 7.31 -31.80
C PHE A 7 3.69 7.58 -32.29
N SER A 8 3.44 8.76 -32.85
CA SER A 8 2.13 9.10 -33.45
C SER A 8 1.78 8.17 -34.62
N PHE A 9 2.77 7.70 -35.38
CA PHE A 9 2.55 6.71 -36.43
C PHE A 9 2.15 5.36 -35.82
N MET A 10 2.88 4.88 -34.81
CA MET A 10 2.53 3.63 -34.12
C MET A 10 1.11 3.69 -33.52
N GLN A 11 0.69 4.83 -32.95
CA GLN A 11 -0.67 5.04 -32.46
C GLN A 11 -1.73 4.91 -33.56
N SER A 12 -1.45 5.44 -34.76
CA SER A 12 -2.38 5.35 -35.90
C SER A 12 -2.61 3.91 -36.36
N GLN A 13 -1.68 3.01 -36.05
CA GLN A 13 -1.75 1.61 -36.42
C GLN A 13 -2.37 0.72 -35.33
N ILE A 14 -2.74 1.30 -34.18
CA ILE A 14 -3.41 0.55 -33.11
C ILE A 14 -4.77 0.07 -33.59
N GLY A 15 -5.02 -1.22 -33.40
CA GLY A 15 -6.31 -1.82 -33.71
C GLY A 15 -6.50 -2.26 -35.16
N TYR A 16 -5.41 -2.32 -35.93
CA TYR A 16 -5.32 -3.07 -37.19
C TYR A 16 -4.79 -4.51 -36.99
N ASP A 17 -4.68 -4.97 -35.74
CA ASP A 17 -4.21 -6.31 -35.36
C ASP A 17 -2.79 -6.64 -35.88
N ILE A 18 -1.93 -5.61 -35.94
CA ILE A 18 -0.52 -5.73 -36.36
C ILE A 18 0.46 -5.75 -35.18
N LEU A 19 0.00 -5.99 -33.95
CA LEU A 19 0.80 -5.99 -32.71
C LEU A 19 1.49 -4.64 -32.43
N ALA A 20 0.90 -3.54 -32.90
CA ALA A 20 1.36 -2.19 -32.59
C ALA A 20 1.23 -1.91 -31.09
N GLU A 21 0.20 -2.49 -30.45
CA GLU A 21 -0.07 -2.38 -29.03
C GLU A 21 1.06 -2.94 -28.17
N ASP A 22 1.52 -4.17 -28.45
CA ASP A 22 2.60 -4.82 -27.70
C ASP A 22 3.93 -4.07 -27.85
N THR A 23 4.19 -3.55 -29.06
CA THR A 23 5.39 -2.76 -29.35
C THR A 23 5.40 -1.45 -28.55
N ILE A 24 4.25 -0.78 -28.45
CA ILE A 24 4.10 0.44 -27.65
C ILE A 24 4.31 0.11 -26.17
N THR A 25 3.64 -0.93 -25.66
CA THR A 25 3.75 -1.36 -24.25
C THR A 25 5.21 -1.63 -23.90
N ALA A 26 5.92 -2.42 -24.71
CA ALA A 26 7.32 -2.74 -24.49
C ALA A 26 8.26 -1.52 -24.60
N LEU A 27 7.95 -0.58 -25.50
CA LEU A 27 8.73 0.65 -25.66
C LEU A 27 8.56 1.61 -24.48
N LEU A 28 7.35 1.67 -23.93
CA LEU A 28 7.02 2.56 -22.80
C LEU A 28 7.43 1.96 -21.46
N HIS A 29 7.43 0.62 -21.35
CA HIS A 29 7.80 -0.08 -20.13
C HIS A 29 9.25 0.27 -19.71
N ASN A 30 9.41 0.75 -18.47
CA ASN A 30 10.69 1.09 -17.87
C ASN A 30 11.54 2.15 -18.60
N ASN A 31 10.93 3.03 -19.41
CA ASN A 31 11.64 4.06 -20.16
C ASN A 31 11.22 5.49 -19.77
N LYS A 32 11.44 5.87 -18.50
CA LYS A 32 11.10 7.20 -17.94
C LYS A 32 11.49 8.40 -18.83
N LYS A 33 12.73 8.42 -19.34
CA LYS A 33 13.21 9.54 -20.18
C LYS A 33 12.46 9.68 -21.52
N LEU A 34 11.98 8.56 -22.06
CA LEU A 34 11.21 8.53 -23.30
C LEU A 34 9.81 9.07 -23.03
N LEU A 35 9.18 8.63 -21.94
CA LEU A 35 7.88 9.09 -21.48
C LEU A 35 7.86 10.60 -21.23
N GLU A 36 8.85 11.12 -20.50
CA GLU A 36 8.92 12.55 -20.18
C GLU A 36 9.15 13.48 -21.39
N LYS A 37 9.78 12.96 -22.45
CA LYS A 37 10.22 13.77 -23.61
C LYS A 37 9.30 13.66 -24.82
N HIS A 38 8.68 12.49 -25.04
CA HIS A 38 7.95 12.19 -26.27
C HIS A 38 6.43 12.07 -26.07
N ILE A 39 5.95 11.88 -24.84
CA ILE A 39 4.51 11.89 -24.57
C ILE A 39 4.04 13.33 -24.37
N THR A 40 3.11 13.76 -25.22
CA THR A 40 2.44 15.06 -25.11
C THR A 40 0.93 14.87 -24.97
N GLU A 41 0.21 15.97 -24.75
CA GLU A 41 -1.25 15.98 -24.62
C GLU A 41 -1.94 15.41 -25.88
N LYS A 42 -1.33 15.55 -27.07
CA LYS A 42 -1.90 15.04 -28.33
C LYS A 42 -1.94 13.51 -28.37
N GLU A 43 -0.89 12.85 -27.88
CA GLU A 43 -0.83 11.39 -27.82
C GLU A 43 -1.90 10.85 -26.85
N ILE A 44 -2.07 11.51 -25.70
CA ILE A 44 -3.09 11.16 -24.69
C ILE A 44 -4.51 11.35 -25.27
N ASP A 45 -4.79 12.49 -25.90
CA ASP A 45 -6.08 12.75 -26.52
C ASP A 45 -6.42 11.74 -27.63
N THR A 46 -5.40 11.24 -28.34
CA THR A 46 -5.57 10.19 -29.35
C THR A 46 -5.96 8.86 -28.69
N PHE A 47 -5.31 8.48 -27.57
CA PHE A 47 -5.71 7.31 -26.79
C PHE A 47 -7.13 7.43 -26.23
N VAL A 48 -7.51 8.60 -25.73
CA VAL A 48 -8.87 8.83 -25.21
C VAL A 48 -9.92 8.73 -26.32
N LYS A 49 -9.62 9.17 -27.55
CA LYS A 49 -10.49 8.96 -28.72
C LYS A 49 -10.63 7.48 -29.07
N LEU A 50 -9.53 6.73 -29.10
CA LEU A 50 -9.56 5.29 -29.36
C LEU A 50 -10.34 4.53 -28.28
N LEU A 51 -10.19 4.93 -27.01
CA LEU A 51 -10.96 4.40 -25.90
C LEU A 51 -12.47 4.68 -26.06
N ARG A 52 -12.84 5.88 -26.53
CA ARG A 52 -14.24 6.24 -26.80
C ARG A 52 -14.84 5.44 -27.96
N GLU A 53 -14.07 5.14 -29.01
CA GLU A 53 -14.54 4.39 -30.18
C GLU A 53 -14.64 2.88 -29.92
N LYS A 54 -13.64 2.29 -29.25
CA LYS A 54 -13.55 0.83 -29.08
C LYS A 54 -13.97 0.32 -27.71
N ARG A 55 -13.89 1.15 -26.67
CA ARG A 55 -14.07 0.78 -25.25
C ARG A 55 -13.29 -0.47 -24.82
N ASP A 56 -12.14 -0.70 -25.42
CA ASP A 56 -11.26 -1.79 -25.02
C ASP A 56 -10.49 -1.41 -23.76
N CYS A 57 -10.48 -2.33 -22.79
CA CYS A 57 -9.82 -2.20 -21.51
C CYS A 57 -8.29 -2.00 -21.63
N LYS A 58 -7.68 -2.53 -22.69
CA LYS A 58 -6.23 -2.41 -22.95
C LYS A 58 -5.77 -0.95 -23.03
N PHE A 59 -6.61 -0.05 -23.53
CA PHE A 59 -6.26 1.37 -23.61
C PHE A 59 -6.20 2.05 -22.23
N LEU A 60 -7.01 1.59 -21.28
CA LEU A 60 -6.92 2.04 -19.88
C LEU A 60 -5.63 1.52 -19.23
N GLU A 61 -5.22 0.29 -19.55
CA GLU A 61 -3.94 -0.26 -19.12
C GLU A 61 -2.76 0.57 -19.66
N TYR A 62 -2.79 0.99 -20.92
CA TYR A 62 -1.75 1.89 -21.45
C TYR A 62 -1.72 3.24 -20.76
N LEU A 63 -2.88 3.86 -20.50
CA LEU A 63 -2.92 5.10 -19.73
C LEU A 63 -2.38 4.91 -18.31
N SER A 64 -2.62 3.74 -17.70
CA SER A 64 -2.09 3.36 -16.40
C SER A 64 -0.56 3.22 -16.43
N ASP A 65 -0.01 2.54 -17.44
CA ASP A 65 1.44 2.35 -17.62
C ASP A 65 2.17 3.66 -17.96
N LEU A 66 1.50 4.61 -18.62
CA LEU A 66 2.05 5.94 -18.88
C LEU A 66 2.25 6.75 -17.58
N CYS A 67 1.50 6.45 -16.52
CA CYS A 67 1.63 7.13 -15.23
C CYS A 67 2.85 6.68 -14.43
N VAL A 68 3.32 5.43 -14.63
CA VAL A 68 4.37 4.80 -13.80
C VAL A 68 5.43 4.11 -14.64
N SER A 69 6.70 4.44 -14.40
CA SER A 69 7.85 3.75 -15.00
C SER A 69 8.76 3.23 -13.91
N SER A 70 9.10 1.93 -13.95
CA SER A 70 10.02 1.31 -12.98
C SER A 70 9.63 1.55 -11.53
N SER A 71 8.32 1.45 -11.24
CA SER A 71 7.73 1.71 -9.91
C SER A 71 7.95 3.15 -9.40
N GLN A 72 8.20 4.11 -10.29
CA GLN A 72 8.27 5.54 -9.99
C GLN A 72 7.18 6.31 -10.74
N ALA A 73 6.55 7.28 -10.07
CA ALA A 73 5.62 8.20 -10.70
C ALA A 73 6.31 9.08 -11.76
N ILE A 74 5.59 9.38 -12.83
CA ILE A 74 5.94 10.45 -13.76
C ILE A 74 4.92 11.57 -13.62
N ALA A 75 5.21 12.52 -12.71
CA ALA A 75 4.30 13.60 -12.35
C ALA A 75 3.74 14.37 -13.56
N ARG A 76 4.59 14.66 -14.55
CA ARG A 76 4.19 15.36 -15.79
C ARG A 76 3.13 14.58 -16.57
N THR A 77 3.31 13.27 -16.73
CA THR A 77 2.38 12.43 -17.50
C THR A 77 1.10 12.21 -16.74
N GLN A 78 1.18 11.99 -15.42
CA GLN A 78 0.01 11.92 -14.54
C GLN A 78 -0.84 13.20 -14.65
N GLU A 79 -0.22 14.39 -14.59
CA GLU A 79 -0.94 15.67 -14.71
C GLU A 79 -1.71 15.78 -16.03
N MET A 80 -1.06 15.43 -17.15
CA MET A 80 -1.71 15.48 -18.48
C MET A 80 -2.89 14.51 -18.57
N ILE A 81 -2.74 13.29 -18.04
CA ILE A 81 -3.80 12.28 -18.03
C ILE A 81 -4.95 12.73 -17.12
N CYS A 82 -4.67 13.31 -15.95
CA CYS A 82 -5.70 13.84 -15.05
C CYS A 82 -6.55 14.90 -15.73
N LYS A 83 -5.93 15.88 -16.40
CA LYS A 83 -6.66 16.94 -17.11
C LYS A 83 -7.47 16.40 -18.28
N SER A 84 -6.91 15.49 -19.09
CA SER A 84 -7.63 14.99 -20.27
C SER A 84 -8.76 14.01 -19.89
N VAL A 85 -8.54 13.11 -18.93
CA VAL A 85 -9.50 12.06 -18.57
C VAL A 85 -10.57 12.58 -17.62
N LEU A 86 -10.21 13.27 -16.53
CA LEU A 86 -11.18 13.67 -15.50
C LEU A 86 -11.97 14.92 -15.88
N GLU A 87 -11.34 15.92 -16.49
CA GLU A 87 -12.00 17.20 -16.81
C GLU A 87 -12.69 17.16 -18.18
N LYS A 88 -11.97 16.72 -19.23
CA LYS A 88 -12.46 16.84 -20.62
C LYS A 88 -13.33 15.66 -21.08
N ASN A 89 -13.14 14.47 -20.52
CA ASN A 89 -13.74 13.22 -21.03
C ASN A 89 -14.38 12.38 -19.92
N SER A 90 -15.13 13.00 -19.01
CA SER A 90 -15.78 12.29 -17.89
C SER A 90 -16.88 11.29 -18.30
N ASP A 91 -17.31 11.31 -19.56
CA ASP A 91 -18.34 10.43 -20.10
C ASP A 91 -17.85 9.02 -20.44
N ILE A 92 -16.54 8.81 -20.57
CA ILE A 92 -15.95 7.48 -20.77
C ILE A 92 -15.80 6.70 -19.45
N LEU A 93 -16.02 7.37 -18.32
CA LEU A 93 -15.81 6.84 -16.97
C LEU A 93 -17.12 6.29 -16.41
N ILE A 94 -17.04 5.15 -15.74
CA ILE A 94 -18.12 4.61 -14.92
C ILE A 94 -18.17 5.41 -13.63
N ARG A 95 -19.33 5.99 -13.33
CA ARG A 95 -19.55 6.72 -12.07
C ARG A 95 -20.00 5.75 -10.99
N THR A 96 -19.43 5.91 -9.79
CA THR A 96 -19.68 5.03 -8.65
C THR A 96 -20.33 5.81 -7.53
N LYS A 97 -21.42 5.30 -6.96
CA LYS A 97 -22.13 5.91 -5.83
C LYS A 97 -22.43 4.89 -4.76
N LEU A 98 -22.40 5.34 -3.51
CA LEU A 98 -22.87 4.58 -2.36
C LEU A 98 -24.31 5.00 -2.05
N GLU A 99 -25.24 4.07 -2.14
CA GLU A 99 -26.64 4.26 -1.77
C GLU A 99 -26.96 3.50 -0.48
N LEU A 100 -27.86 4.08 0.33
CA LEU A 100 -28.33 3.49 1.57
C LEU A 100 -29.77 3.04 1.35
N ASN A 101 -29.95 1.74 1.19
CA ASN A 101 -31.26 1.13 0.94
C ASN A 101 -31.81 0.51 2.23
N PRO A 102 -33.12 0.66 2.53
CA PRO A 102 -33.72 -0.01 3.68
C PRO A 102 -33.63 -1.53 3.50
N CYS A 103 -33.23 -2.24 4.57
CA CYS A 103 -33.15 -3.70 4.53
C CYS A 103 -34.53 -4.30 4.25
N VAL A 104 -34.64 -5.13 3.20
CA VAL A 104 -35.92 -5.69 2.73
C VAL A 104 -36.51 -6.67 3.76
N GLU A 105 -35.67 -7.33 4.56
CA GLU A 105 -36.09 -8.28 5.60
C GLU A 105 -36.81 -7.62 6.80
N ASP A 106 -36.57 -6.33 7.04
CA ASP A 106 -37.23 -5.55 8.10
C ASP A 106 -38.49 -4.79 7.61
N MET A 107 -38.89 -4.94 6.34
CA MET A 107 -40.17 -4.44 5.84
C MET A 107 -41.33 -5.34 6.31
N ILE A 108 -41.51 -5.49 7.61
CA ILE A 108 -42.83 -5.84 8.14
C ILE A 108 -43.68 -4.58 7.98
N LEU A 109 -44.53 -4.58 6.95
CA LEU A 109 -45.57 -3.57 6.80
C LEU A 109 -46.44 -3.62 8.06
N ASP A 110 -46.52 -2.52 8.81
CA ASP A 110 -47.62 -2.36 9.77
C ASP A 110 -48.95 -2.49 9.01
N ASP A 111 -50.03 -2.93 9.68
CA ASP A 111 -51.38 -3.18 9.11
C ASP A 111 -51.97 -2.01 8.27
N ASN A 112 -51.33 -0.82 8.29
CA ASN A 112 -51.70 0.37 7.54
C ASN A 112 -50.85 0.64 6.27
N ASN A 113 -49.96 -0.26 5.86
CA ASN A 113 -49.18 -0.14 4.62
C ASN A 113 -48.26 1.11 4.56
N SER A 114 -47.81 1.62 5.71
CA SER A 114 -46.90 2.76 5.84
C SER A 114 -45.52 2.33 6.31
N LEU A 115 -44.46 2.92 5.74
CA LEU A 115 -43.06 2.69 6.15
C LEU A 115 -42.88 3.03 7.64
N PRO A 116 -42.29 2.17 8.48
CA PRO A 116 -42.06 2.49 9.89
C PRO A 116 -41.10 3.68 10.00
N THR A 117 -41.56 4.74 10.66
CA THR A 117 -40.88 6.05 10.77
C THR A 117 -39.65 6.05 11.70
N GLY A 118 -39.03 4.89 11.93
CA GLY A 118 -38.00 4.65 12.94
C GLY A 118 -36.82 3.79 12.49
N LEU A 119 -36.48 3.77 11.20
CA LEU A 119 -35.25 3.13 10.72
C LEU A 119 -34.03 3.88 11.27
N SER A 120 -33.40 3.33 12.30
CA SER A 120 -32.07 3.77 12.72
C SER A 120 -31.06 3.52 11.59
N SER A 121 -30.05 4.39 11.42
CA SER A 121 -29.04 4.28 10.36
C SER A 121 -28.25 2.97 10.35
N GLN A 122 -28.41 2.13 11.37
CA GLN A 122 -27.82 0.80 11.50
C GLN A 122 -28.55 -0.29 10.70
N ASN A 123 -29.80 -0.07 10.29
CA ASN A 123 -30.62 -1.04 9.55
C ASN A 123 -30.71 -0.74 8.04
N MET A 124 -29.82 0.11 7.52
CA MET A 124 -29.73 0.39 6.08
C MET A 124 -28.61 -0.45 5.44
N LEU A 125 -28.96 -1.17 4.38
CA LEU A 125 -28.00 -1.87 3.52
C LEU A 125 -27.21 -0.83 2.71
N ARG A 126 -25.88 -0.92 2.82
CA ARG A 126 -24.94 -0.12 2.04
C ARG A 126 -24.74 -0.79 0.69
N GLU A 127 -25.30 -0.22 -0.37
CA GLU A 127 -25.21 -0.76 -1.71
C GLU A 127 -24.39 0.16 -2.62
N VAL A 128 -23.47 -0.41 -3.39
CA VAL A 128 -22.63 0.35 -4.32
C VAL A 128 -23.15 0.18 -5.74
N ILE A 129 -23.53 1.31 -6.34
CA ILE A 129 -24.14 1.36 -7.67
C ILE A 129 -23.13 1.92 -8.66
N LEU A 130 -22.98 1.22 -9.79
CA LEU A 130 -22.23 1.67 -10.94
C LEU A 130 -23.19 2.24 -11.98
N THR A 131 -22.86 3.40 -12.53
CA THR A 131 -23.65 4.06 -13.56
C THR A 131 -22.81 4.30 -14.81
N TRP A 132 -23.29 3.81 -15.95
CA TRP A 132 -22.62 3.90 -17.26
C TRP A 132 -23.68 4.05 -18.36
N ASP A 133 -23.45 4.92 -19.34
CA ASP A 133 -24.37 5.17 -20.48
C ASP A 133 -25.85 5.38 -20.09
N GLY A 134 -26.09 5.96 -18.91
CA GLY A 134 -27.45 6.15 -18.36
C GLY A 134 -28.08 4.90 -17.73
N LYS A 135 -27.40 3.75 -17.74
CA LYS A 135 -27.78 2.54 -16.97
C LYS A 135 -27.16 2.61 -15.57
N SER A 136 -27.84 2.03 -14.59
CA SER A 136 -27.39 1.96 -13.20
C SER A 136 -27.67 0.57 -12.64
N GLU A 137 -26.67 -0.09 -12.07
CA GLU A 137 -26.82 -1.43 -11.48
C GLU A 137 -25.90 -1.59 -10.25
N SER A 138 -26.30 -2.47 -9.34
CA SER A 138 -25.50 -2.84 -8.17
C SER A 138 -24.27 -3.66 -8.55
N ILE A 139 -23.12 -3.29 -8.00
CA ILE A 139 -21.85 -4.00 -8.26
C ILE A 139 -21.90 -5.45 -7.75
N GLU A 140 -22.60 -5.68 -6.63
CA GLU A 140 -22.74 -7.01 -6.04
C GLU A 140 -23.67 -7.89 -6.87
N PHE A 141 -24.77 -7.32 -7.37
CA PHE A 141 -25.68 -8.01 -8.28
C PHE A 141 -24.96 -8.44 -9.56
N MET A 142 -24.22 -7.51 -10.19
CA MET A 142 -23.44 -7.83 -11.40
C MET A 142 -22.40 -8.92 -11.14
N ALA A 143 -21.70 -8.86 -10.00
CA ALA A 143 -20.71 -9.88 -9.63
C ALA A 143 -21.36 -11.25 -9.36
N GLY A 144 -22.52 -11.28 -8.70
CA GLY A 144 -23.31 -12.50 -8.49
C GLY A 144 -23.72 -13.14 -9.81
N VAL A 145 -24.27 -12.35 -10.74
CA VAL A 145 -24.67 -12.81 -12.07
C VAL A 145 -23.50 -13.36 -12.90
N VAL A 146 -22.30 -12.76 -12.79
CA VAL A 146 -21.11 -13.23 -13.50
C VAL A 146 -20.59 -14.54 -12.89
N ARG A 147 -20.67 -14.68 -11.57
CA ARG A 147 -20.26 -15.88 -10.82
C ARG A 147 -21.18 -17.06 -11.09
N ASP A 148 -22.49 -16.82 -11.17
CA ASP A 148 -23.47 -17.86 -11.43
C ASP A 148 -23.27 -18.47 -12.82
N GLN A 149 -23.34 -19.81 -12.87
CA GLN A 149 -23.23 -20.57 -14.12
C GLN A 149 -24.55 -20.59 -14.90
N LEU A 150 -25.62 -20.04 -14.33
CA LEU A 150 -26.90 -19.88 -15.00
C LEU A 150 -26.78 -18.78 -16.08
N ALA A 151 -27.26 -19.09 -17.29
CA ALA A 151 -27.17 -18.19 -18.43
C ALA A 151 -28.08 -16.97 -18.27
N HIS A 152 -27.64 -15.95 -17.53
CA HIS A 152 -28.29 -14.65 -17.52
C HIS A 152 -28.02 -13.94 -18.85
N PRO A 153 -29.03 -13.35 -19.53
CA PRO A 153 -28.85 -12.77 -20.86
C PRO A 153 -27.85 -11.61 -20.91
N ARG A 154 -27.64 -10.93 -19.77
CA ARG A 154 -26.70 -9.80 -19.63
C ARG A 154 -25.34 -10.17 -19.01
N ARG A 155 -25.04 -11.47 -18.85
CA ARG A 155 -23.81 -11.94 -18.16
C ARG A 155 -22.54 -11.40 -18.80
N GLU A 156 -22.44 -11.45 -20.13
CA GLU A 156 -21.26 -10.98 -20.86
C GLU A 156 -21.14 -9.44 -20.82
N GLU A 157 -22.28 -8.73 -20.87
CA GLU A 157 -22.32 -7.28 -20.67
C GLU A 157 -21.73 -6.92 -19.29
N PHE A 158 -22.22 -7.55 -18.22
CA PHE A 158 -21.74 -7.31 -16.85
C PHE A 158 -20.28 -7.71 -16.66
N ARG A 159 -19.83 -8.81 -17.27
CA ARG A 159 -18.42 -9.22 -17.25
C ARG A 159 -17.52 -8.14 -17.85
N ASN A 160 -17.87 -7.61 -19.02
CA ASN A 160 -17.10 -6.57 -19.69
C ASN A 160 -17.11 -5.24 -18.91
N ILE A 161 -18.24 -4.87 -18.31
CA ILE A 161 -18.33 -3.66 -17.47
C ILE A 161 -17.47 -3.79 -16.22
N LEU A 162 -17.52 -4.92 -15.52
CA LEU A 162 -16.70 -5.15 -14.32
C LEU A 162 -15.21 -5.19 -14.66
N GLU A 163 -14.85 -5.76 -15.81
CA GLU A 163 -13.47 -5.75 -16.29
C GLU A 163 -13.01 -4.33 -16.62
N TYR A 164 -13.81 -3.56 -17.36
CA TYR A 164 -13.53 -2.15 -17.65
C TYR A 164 -13.37 -1.34 -16.37
N TYR A 165 -14.28 -1.53 -15.40
CA TYR A 165 -14.22 -0.87 -14.11
C TYR A 165 -12.96 -1.23 -13.31
N ARG A 166 -12.50 -2.49 -13.37
CA ARG A 166 -11.24 -2.92 -12.75
C ARG A 166 -10.05 -2.15 -13.32
N TYR A 167 -9.96 -1.99 -14.64
CA TYR A 167 -8.89 -1.20 -15.26
C TYR A 167 -9.03 0.30 -14.98
N GLN A 168 -10.26 0.82 -14.88
CA GLN A 168 -10.50 2.20 -14.46
C GLN A 168 -10.01 2.46 -13.02
N LEU A 169 -10.27 1.55 -12.08
CA LEU A 169 -9.74 1.64 -10.70
C LEU A 169 -8.20 1.54 -10.67
N SER A 170 -7.62 0.71 -11.53
CA SER A 170 -6.16 0.65 -11.69
C SER A 170 -5.61 1.99 -12.19
N LEU A 171 -6.21 2.58 -13.23
CA LEU A 171 -5.83 3.88 -13.74
C LEU A 171 -5.94 4.96 -12.65
N TYR A 172 -7.04 5.02 -11.91
CA TYR A 172 -7.20 5.95 -10.78
C TYR A 172 -6.10 5.76 -9.72
N SER A 173 -5.74 4.53 -9.40
CA SER A 173 -4.67 4.22 -8.45
C SER A 173 -3.31 4.76 -8.91
N HIS A 174 -2.98 4.62 -10.20
CA HIS A 174 -1.72 5.12 -10.77
C HIS A 174 -1.74 6.63 -11.00
N MET A 175 -2.91 7.24 -11.24
CA MET A 175 -3.08 8.68 -11.32
C MET A 175 -2.87 9.35 -9.96
N CYS A 176 -3.34 8.74 -8.87
CA CYS A 176 -3.12 9.21 -7.50
C CYS A 176 -1.74 8.82 -6.91
N PHE A 177 -0.94 8.04 -7.64
CA PHE A 177 0.35 7.55 -7.17
C PHE A 177 1.33 8.70 -6.87
N ASP A 178 2.10 8.58 -5.78
CA ASP A 178 3.01 9.62 -5.25
C ASP A 178 2.36 11.00 -5.04
N ARG A 179 1.14 11.04 -4.44
CA ARG A 179 0.47 12.26 -3.93
C ARG A 179 0.11 13.28 -5.01
N GLN A 180 -0.31 12.82 -6.19
CA GLN A 180 -0.82 13.71 -7.23
C GLN A 180 -2.20 14.30 -6.83
N TYR A 181 -2.20 15.51 -6.25
CA TYR A 181 -3.40 16.12 -5.66
C TYR A 181 -4.47 16.46 -6.70
N LEU A 182 -4.09 16.72 -7.95
CA LEU A 182 -5.07 16.96 -9.01
C LEU A 182 -6.03 15.78 -9.22
N ALA A 183 -5.54 14.54 -9.10
CA ALA A 183 -6.38 13.35 -9.16
C ALA A 183 -7.13 13.13 -7.84
N ILE A 184 -6.42 13.27 -6.71
CA ILE A 184 -6.96 12.96 -5.38
C ILE A 184 -8.13 13.88 -5.03
N ASP A 185 -8.01 15.18 -5.27
CA ASP A 185 -9.04 16.15 -4.91
C ASP A 185 -10.29 16.02 -5.80
N ASN A 186 -10.13 15.58 -7.06
CA ASN A 186 -11.24 15.30 -7.97
C ASN A 186 -11.94 13.96 -7.67
N LEU A 187 -11.20 12.91 -7.33
CA LEU A 187 -11.74 11.54 -7.17
C LEU A 187 -12.19 11.22 -5.73
N SER A 188 -11.54 11.81 -4.71
CA SER A 188 -11.84 11.49 -3.31
C SER A 188 -13.26 11.82 -2.84
N PRO A 189 -13.98 12.83 -3.38
CA PRO A 189 -15.38 13.07 -3.05
C PRO A 189 -16.33 11.97 -3.58
N GLU A 190 -16.04 11.38 -4.74
CA GLU A 190 -16.87 10.33 -5.34
C GLU A 190 -16.59 8.96 -4.69
N LEU A 191 -15.32 8.69 -4.38
CA LEU A 191 -14.86 7.40 -3.86
C LEU A 191 -14.43 7.52 -2.40
N SER A 192 -15.41 7.59 -1.50
CA SER A 192 -15.17 7.69 -0.05
C SER A 192 -14.54 6.43 0.55
N ILE A 193 -13.93 6.57 1.74
CA ILE A 193 -13.36 5.43 2.48
C ILE A 193 -14.44 4.38 2.79
N ASP A 194 -15.63 4.82 3.19
CA ASP A 194 -16.76 3.92 3.47
C ASP A 194 -17.14 3.09 2.24
N LEU A 195 -17.21 3.71 1.05
CA LEU A 195 -17.53 3.02 -0.20
C LEU A 195 -16.47 1.96 -0.52
N ILE A 196 -15.19 2.35 -0.46
CA ILE A 196 -14.07 1.46 -0.77
C ILE A 196 -14.02 0.29 0.22
N LEU A 197 -14.25 0.53 1.51
CA LEU A 197 -14.30 -0.51 2.53
C LEU A 197 -15.48 -1.47 2.34
N THR A 198 -16.68 -0.96 2.00
CA THR A 198 -17.83 -1.82 1.69
C THR A 198 -17.50 -2.78 0.54
N CYS A 199 -16.94 -2.28 -0.56
CA CYS A 199 -16.51 -3.13 -1.67
C CYS A 199 -15.39 -4.10 -1.28
N THR A 200 -14.41 -3.66 -0.48
CA THR A 200 -13.29 -4.51 -0.07
C THR A 200 -13.72 -5.61 0.91
N LYS A 201 -14.78 -5.39 1.71
CA LYS A 201 -15.35 -6.36 2.65
C LYS A 201 -16.27 -7.38 1.99
N SER A 202 -16.96 -7.00 0.91
CA SER A 202 -17.94 -7.87 0.24
C SER A 202 -17.29 -9.13 -0.35
N GLU A 203 -17.66 -10.30 0.15
CA GLU A 203 -17.21 -11.62 -0.36
C GLU A 203 -17.86 -11.97 -1.70
N ASN A 204 -18.93 -11.26 -2.08
CA ASN A 204 -19.63 -11.41 -3.34
C ASN A 204 -18.83 -10.84 -4.52
N LEU A 205 -17.84 -9.97 -4.26
CA LEU A 205 -16.98 -9.41 -5.29
C LEU A 205 -15.73 -10.27 -5.56
N PRO A 206 -15.23 -10.33 -6.81
CA PRO A 206 -13.99 -11.01 -7.14
C PRO A 206 -12.79 -10.46 -6.36
N GLY A 207 -11.84 -11.33 -5.97
CA GLY A 207 -10.68 -10.92 -5.17
C GLY A 207 -9.80 -9.89 -5.88
N THR A 208 -9.73 -9.95 -7.22
CA THR A 208 -8.99 -8.99 -8.06
C THR A 208 -9.59 -7.58 -8.04
N LEU A 209 -10.92 -7.47 -8.00
CA LEU A 209 -11.62 -6.19 -7.93
C LEU A 209 -11.48 -5.59 -6.53
N ARG A 210 -11.62 -6.42 -5.50
CA ARG A 210 -11.37 -6.04 -4.09
C ARG A 210 -9.93 -5.55 -3.90
N ALA A 211 -8.95 -6.22 -4.53
CA ALA A 211 -7.55 -5.79 -4.50
C ALA A 211 -7.38 -4.40 -5.15
N SER A 212 -8.06 -4.13 -6.26
CA SER A 212 -8.00 -2.84 -6.95
C SER A 212 -8.57 -1.70 -6.08
N PHE A 213 -9.67 -1.96 -5.37
CA PHE A 213 -10.22 -1.03 -4.37
C PHE A 213 -9.26 -0.78 -3.19
N CYS A 214 -8.64 -1.85 -2.67
CA CYS A 214 -7.65 -1.74 -1.60
C CYS A 214 -6.43 -0.90 -2.02
N ARG A 215 -5.91 -1.14 -3.23
CA ARG A 215 -4.83 -0.36 -3.83
C ARG A 215 -5.20 1.11 -3.97
N LEU A 216 -6.43 1.40 -4.42
CA LEU A 216 -6.92 2.77 -4.54
C LEU A 216 -6.98 3.47 -3.18
N MET A 217 -7.43 2.76 -2.13
CA MET A 217 -7.46 3.30 -0.76
C MET A 217 -6.08 3.76 -0.31
N VAL A 218 -5.03 2.99 -0.62
CA VAL A 218 -3.65 3.32 -0.29
C VAL A 218 -3.22 4.64 -0.94
N HIS A 219 -3.45 4.80 -2.24
CA HIS A 219 -2.93 5.96 -2.98
C HIS A 219 -3.80 7.21 -2.86
N MET A 220 -5.11 7.06 -2.64
CA MET A 220 -6.05 8.18 -2.60
C MET A 220 -6.29 8.73 -1.20
N HIS A 221 -6.41 7.85 -0.20
CA HIS A 221 -6.82 8.23 1.16
C HIS A 221 -5.70 8.09 2.17
N VAL A 222 -4.91 7.01 2.12
CA VAL A 222 -3.88 6.72 3.13
C VAL A 222 -2.59 7.50 2.88
N ASN A 223 -2.12 7.57 1.63
CA ASN A 223 -0.96 8.37 1.24
C ASN A 223 -1.38 9.78 0.81
N ARG A 224 -1.90 10.56 1.75
CA ARG A 224 -2.32 11.95 1.55
C ARG A 224 -1.67 12.86 2.59
N ASP A 225 -1.50 14.14 2.32
CA ASP A 225 -1.19 15.11 3.36
C ASP A 225 -2.31 15.14 4.42
N PRO A 226 -2.02 15.16 5.73
CA PRO A 226 -0.72 15.37 6.40
C PRO A 226 0.04 14.10 6.81
N GLN A 227 -0.29 12.93 6.26
CA GLN A 227 0.36 11.68 6.65
C GLN A 227 1.82 11.64 6.20
N GLU A 228 2.72 11.30 7.12
CA GLU A 228 4.15 11.22 6.88
C GLU A 228 4.76 10.02 7.59
N GLU A 229 5.77 9.42 6.96
CA GLU A 229 6.49 8.29 7.55
C GLU A 229 7.09 8.72 8.89
N VAL A 230 6.77 7.97 9.94
CA VAL A 230 7.23 8.26 11.30
C VAL A 230 8.72 7.94 11.40
N THR A 231 9.47 8.85 12.04
CA THR A 231 10.86 8.59 12.40
C THR A 231 10.91 7.44 13.41
N ARG A 232 11.44 6.29 12.97
CA ARG A 232 11.45 5.05 13.76
C ARG A 232 12.32 5.17 15.01
N ILE A 233 13.48 5.82 14.88
CA ILE A 233 14.43 6.08 15.96
C ILE A 233 14.63 7.59 16.09
N LYS A 234 14.39 8.13 17.28
CA LYS A 234 14.57 9.55 17.60
C LYS A 234 15.92 9.76 18.27
N TYR A 235 16.88 10.25 17.48
CA TYR A 235 18.22 10.57 17.96
C TYR A 235 18.27 11.90 18.74
N ALA A 236 17.49 12.90 18.34
CA ALA A 236 17.39 14.17 19.06
C ALA A 236 16.26 14.08 20.10
N ARG A 237 16.61 14.20 21.38
CA ARG A 237 15.66 14.12 22.50
C ARG A 237 15.75 15.34 23.40
N LEU A 238 14.60 15.84 23.80
CA LEU A 238 14.47 17.02 24.66
C LEU A 238 14.58 16.59 26.13
N TRP A 239 15.59 17.06 26.86
CA TRP A 239 15.84 16.62 28.25
C TRP A 239 14.63 16.82 29.17
N ASN A 240 13.91 17.93 28.99
CA ASN A 240 12.71 18.25 29.78
C ASN A 240 11.53 17.31 29.51
N GLN A 241 11.49 16.62 28.37
CA GLN A 241 10.39 15.73 27.98
C GLN A 241 10.65 14.27 28.35
N VAL A 242 11.87 13.91 28.74
CA VAL A 242 12.20 12.56 29.21
C VAL A 242 11.49 12.33 30.55
N LYS A 243 10.62 11.32 30.63
CA LYS A 243 10.00 10.87 31.89
C LYS A 243 11.01 10.02 32.70
N THR A 244 10.89 9.97 34.02
CA THR A 244 11.73 9.13 34.89
C THR A 244 11.35 7.64 34.85
N GLU A 245 10.11 7.34 34.48
CA GLU A 245 9.62 5.99 34.17
C GLU A 245 8.85 6.04 32.85
N VAL A 246 9.02 5.00 32.02
CA VAL A 246 8.37 4.89 30.71
C VAL A 246 7.66 3.55 30.62
N SER A 247 6.33 3.58 30.70
CA SER A 247 5.48 2.45 30.30
C SER A 247 5.26 2.43 28.78
N LEU A 248 4.66 1.35 28.25
CA LEU A 248 4.27 1.29 26.84
C LEU A 248 3.28 2.42 26.49
N SER A 249 2.27 2.62 27.35
CA SER A 249 1.27 3.68 27.17
C SER A 249 1.90 5.07 27.22
N ASP A 250 2.85 5.31 28.12
CA ASP A 250 3.60 6.57 28.17
C ASP A 250 4.43 6.81 26.91
N TYR A 251 5.02 5.74 26.36
CA TYR A 251 5.81 5.80 25.13
C TYR A 251 4.93 6.16 23.94
N ASP A 252 3.75 5.54 23.81
CA ASP A 252 2.79 5.82 22.74
C ASP A 252 2.28 7.26 22.81
N GLU A 253 2.01 7.80 24.00
CA GLU A 253 1.65 9.20 24.19
C GLU A 253 2.77 10.16 23.78
N CYS A 254 4.02 9.86 24.16
CA CYS A 254 5.18 10.70 23.84
C CYS A 254 5.58 10.60 22.35
N HIS A 255 5.37 9.44 21.72
CA HIS A 255 5.60 9.24 20.28
C HIS A 255 4.48 9.79 19.41
N SER A 256 3.24 9.86 19.92
CA SER A 256 2.08 10.48 19.27
C SER A 256 2.16 12.01 19.19
N LEU A 257 3.19 12.65 19.76
CA LEU A 257 3.40 14.11 19.72
C LEU A 257 4.02 14.64 18.41
N GLU A 258 4.11 13.81 17.36
CA GLU A 258 4.23 14.33 15.99
C GLU A 258 2.84 14.61 15.42
N PRO A 259 2.68 15.70 14.64
CA PRO A 259 1.72 16.79 14.89
C PRO A 259 0.30 16.36 15.32
N VAL A 260 -0.34 17.23 16.10
CA VAL A 260 -1.75 17.16 16.56
C VAL A 260 -2.75 16.69 15.49
N GLU A 261 -2.47 16.94 14.20
CA GLU A 261 -3.27 16.55 13.04
C GLU A 261 -3.27 15.04 12.72
N LYS A 262 -2.24 14.27 13.15
CA LYS A 262 -2.21 12.80 12.98
C LYS A 262 -3.29 12.12 13.83
N ASN A 263 -3.55 12.65 15.03
CA ASN A 263 -4.57 12.12 15.93
C ASN A 263 -6.00 12.41 15.46
N GLU A 264 -6.24 13.50 14.72
CA GLU A 264 -7.56 13.80 14.15
C GLU A 264 -7.96 12.83 13.03
N ASN A 265 -6.99 12.31 12.28
CA ASN A 265 -7.24 11.40 11.17
C ASN A 265 -7.32 9.92 11.59
N ARG A 266 -6.76 9.55 12.76
CA ARG A 266 -6.86 8.18 13.29
C ARG A 266 -8.29 7.64 13.36
N PRO A 267 -9.31 8.33 13.93
CA PRO A 267 -10.67 7.81 14.00
C PRO A 267 -11.27 7.53 12.61
N ARG A 268 -10.82 8.25 11.57
CA ARG A 268 -11.26 8.04 10.18
C ARG A 268 -10.79 6.70 9.62
N PHE A 269 -9.62 6.22 10.05
CA PHE A 269 -9.02 4.96 9.59
C PHE A 269 -9.21 3.80 10.58
N GLU A 270 -9.80 4.03 11.75
CA GLU A 270 -10.08 3.00 12.76
C GLU A 270 -10.85 1.80 12.16
N THR A 271 -11.87 2.07 11.34
CA THR A 271 -12.64 1.02 10.64
C THR A 271 -11.80 0.25 9.63
N THR A 272 -10.84 0.93 8.98
CA THR A 272 -9.87 0.32 8.06
C THR A 272 -8.88 -0.56 8.81
N MET A 273 -8.35 -0.09 9.95
CA MET A 273 -7.42 -0.83 10.79
C MET A 273 -8.04 -2.13 11.30
N LYS A 274 -9.28 -2.07 11.81
CA LYS A 274 -10.03 -3.26 12.22
C LYS A 274 -10.23 -4.24 11.08
N PHE A 275 -10.61 -3.75 9.90
CA PHE A 275 -10.73 -4.60 8.71
C PHE A 275 -9.41 -5.31 8.36
N VAL A 276 -8.28 -4.60 8.39
CA VAL A 276 -6.95 -5.20 8.13
C VAL A 276 -6.63 -6.29 9.14
N GLU A 277 -6.85 -6.03 10.43
CA GLU A 277 -6.59 -7.01 11.49
C GLU A 277 -7.46 -8.26 11.37
N ASP A 278 -8.77 -8.08 11.14
CA ASP A 278 -9.72 -9.17 11.00
C ASP A 278 -9.39 -10.02 9.76
N TYR A 279 -9.11 -9.36 8.62
CA TYR A 279 -8.73 -10.06 7.39
C TYR A 279 -7.43 -10.87 7.57
N LEU A 280 -6.39 -10.29 8.15
CA LEU A 280 -5.11 -10.98 8.35
C LEU A 280 -5.26 -12.17 9.32
N LYS A 281 -6.11 -12.06 10.34
CA LYS A 281 -6.43 -13.19 11.24
C LYS A 281 -7.13 -14.32 10.48
N THR A 282 -8.15 -14.01 9.69
CA THR A 282 -8.86 -15.02 8.86
C THR A 282 -7.90 -15.73 7.90
N VAL A 283 -6.97 -14.99 7.28
CA VAL A 283 -5.95 -15.58 6.38
C VAL A 283 -5.00 -16.52 7.13
N VAL A 284 -4.65 -16.25 8.39
CA VAL A 284 -3.75 -17.12 9.18
C VAL A 284 -4.46 -18.38 9.69
N GLU A 285 -5.76 -18.31 9.93
CA GLU A 285 -6.60 -19.42 10.40
C GLU A 285 -6.95 -20.41 9.27
N GLN A 286 -7.08 -19.93 8.04
CA GLN A 286 -7.38 -20.78 6.90
C GLN A 286 -6.17 -21.68 6.55
N PRO A 287 -6.36 -23.01 6.40
CA PRO A 287 -5.25 -23.95 6.19
C PRO A 287 -4.66 -23.91 4.76
N ASN A 288 -5.36 -23.30 3.80
CA ASN A 288 -4.99 -23.24 2.37
C ASN A 288 -5.01 -21.81 1.80
N SER A 289 -4.78 -20.79 2.63
CA SER A 289 -4.99 -19.37 2.26
C SER A 289 -4.18 -18.88 1.07
N PHE A 290 -3.06 -19.55 0.77
CA PHE A 290 -2.19 -19.19 -0.35
C PHE A 290 -2.46 -19.97 -1.64
N SER A 291 -3.46 -20.85 -1.66
CA SER A 291 -3.80 -21.67 -2.83
C SER A 291 -4.62 -20.89 -3.88
N ASP A 292 -5.37 -19.87 -3.45
CA ASP A 292 -6.19 -19.06 -4.36
C ASP A 292 -5.42 -17.82 -4.87
N ARG A 293 -5.30 -17.71 -6.19
CA ARG A 293 -4.64 -16.62 -6.89
C ARG A 293 -5.32 -15.27 -6.67
N GLU A 294 -6.66 -15.24 -6.63
CA GLU A 294 -7.37 -13.98 -6.44
C GLU A 294 -7.22 -13.47 -5.01
N GLN A 295 -7.30 -14.38 -4.04
CA GLN A 295 -7.06 -14.07 -2.63
C GLN A 295 -5.60 -13.66 -2.37
N ASN A 296 -4.62 -14.23 -3.07
CA ASN A 296 -3.22 -13.81 -2.96
C ASN A 296 -3.02 -12.35 -3.40
N LYS A 297 -3.70 -11.91 -4.48
CA LYS A 297 -3.69 -10.51 -4.92
C LYS A 297 -4.31 -9.57 -3.90
N LEU A 298 -5.46 -9.95 -3.33
CA LEU A 298 -6.07 -9.16 -2.26
C LEU A 298 -5.17 -9.10 -1.03
N THR A 299 -4.58 -10.22 -0.63
CA THR A 299 -3.69 -10.32 0.52
C THR A 299 -2.46 -9.44 0.35
N HIS A 300 -1.85 -9.41 -0.84
CA HIS A 300 -0.75 -8.50 -1.15
C HIS A 300 -1.13 -7.04 -0.89
N GLU A 301 -2.26 -6.58 -1.43
CA GLU A 301 -2.69 -5.19 -1.28
C GLU A 301 -3.10 -4.86 0.16
N VAL A 302 -3.73 -5.80 0.88
CA VAL A 302 -4.06 -5.62 2.31
C VAL A 302 -2.79 -5.55 3.17
N VAL A 303 -1.77 -6.36 2.88
CA VAL A 303 -0.47 -6.28 3.57
C VAL A 303 0.26 -4.96 3.23
N ASN A 304 0.16 -4.50 1.98
CA ASN A 304 0.70 -3.20 1.56
C ASN A 304 -0.02 -2.03 2.28
N LEU A 305 -1.35 -2.10 2.40
CA LEU A 305 -2.16 -1.17 3.18
C LEU A 305 -1.73 -1.17 4.66
N ALA A 306 -1.60 -2.36 5.27
CA ALA A 306 -1.12 -2.50 6.63
C ALA A 306 0.25 -1.84 6.82
N ARG A 307 1.19 -2.11 5.90
CA ARG A 307 2.52 -1.52 5.89
C ARG A 307 2.45 0.01 5.89
N ARG A 308 1.63 0.61 5.03
CA ARG A 308 1.50 2.08 4.93
C ARG A 308 0.88 2.68 6.19
N LEU A 309 -0.18 2.05 6.73
CA LEU A 309 -0.80 2.51 7.99
C LEU A 309 0.18 2.45 9.17
N ILE A 310 1.01 1.41 9.24
CA ILE A 310 2.05 1.26 10.26
C ILE A 310 3.13 2.33 10.09
N PHE A 311 3.62 2.53 8.87
CA PHE A 311 4.70 3.50 8.60
C PHE A 311 4.26 4.94 8.87
N PHE A 312 2.98 5.26 8.68
CA PHE A 312 2.41 6.56 9.01
C PHE A 312 2.07 6.75 10.50
N GLY A 313 2.16 5.69 11.31
CA GLY A 313 2.03 5.75 12.76
C GLY A 313 0.61 5.68 13.29
N PHE A 314 -0.32 5.02 12.57
CA PHE A 314 -1.70 4.85 13.06
C PHE A 314 -1.83 3.78 14.15
N TYR A 315 -0.89 2.84 14.21
CA TYR A 315 -0.83 1.76 15.19
C TYR A 315 -0.02 2.18 16.42
N SER A 316 -0.54 1.88 17.62
CA SER A 316 0.24 1.99 18.85
C SER A 316 1.30 0.89 18.93
N PHE A 317 2.31 1.05 19.77
CA PHE A 317 3.33 0.02 19.93
C PHE A 317 2.74 -1.29 20.45
N GLU A 318 1.70 -1.23 21.29
CA GLU A 318 0.96 -2.43 21.73
C GLU A 318 0.25 -3.13 20.57
N ASP A 319 -0.41 -2.37 19.68
CA ASP A 319 -1.09 -2.93 18.52
C ASP A 319 -0.09 -3.56 17.54
N LEU A 320 1.09 -2.97 17.37
CA LEU A 320 2.17 -3.51 16.55
C LEU A 320 2.67 -4.87 17.06
N LEU A 321 2.79 -5.05 18.38
CA LEU A 321 3.19 -6.32 18.97
C LEU A 321 2.14 -7.40 18.73
N LYS A 322 0.84 -7.08 18.87
CA LYS A 322 -0.26 -8.01 18.54
C LYS A 322 -0.24 -8.39 17.05
N LEU A 323 -0.07 -7.40 16.18
CA LEU A 323 -0.05 -7.61 14.74
C LEU A 323 1.16 -8.44 14.29
N THR A 324 2.31 -8.31 14.96
CA THR A 324 3.53 -9.10 14.68
C THR A 324 3.23 -10.60 14.72
N GLN A 325 2.40 -11.04 15.67
CA GLN A 325 2.04 -12.46 15.82
C GLN A 325 1.26 -12.97 14.61
N THR A 326 0.27 -12.19 14.15
CA THR A 326 -0.49 -12.51 12.94
C THR A 326 0.40 -12.50 11.71
N LEU A 327 1.28 -11.50 11.56
CA LEU A 327 2.21 -11.39 10.44
C LEU A 327 3.22 -12.55 10.37
N LEU A 328 3.73 -13.01 11.53
CA LEU A 328 4.58 -14.20 11.59
C LEU A 328 3.80 -15.47 11.18
N GLY A 329 2.52 -15.56 11.52
CA GLY A 329 1.63 -16.62 11.06
C GLY A 329 1.46 -16.67 9.54
N ILE A 330 1.44 -15.51 8.86
CA ILE A 330 1.39 -15.40 7.39
C ILE A 330 2.70 -15.92 6.76
N LEU A 331 3.83 -15.67 7.42
CA LEU A 331 5.14 -16.14 6.94
C LEU A 331 5.42 -17.62 7.26
N ASP A 332 4.75 -18.21 8.25
CA ASP A 332 4.93 -19.62 8.62
C ASP A 332 4.29 -20.58 7.61
N THR A 333 5.02 -20.87 6.54
CA THR A 333 4.61 -21.85 5.52
C THR A 333 4.71 -23.31 6.00
N SER A 334 5.18 -23.59 7.23
CA SER A 334 5.32 -24.96 7.72
C SER A 334 3.98 -25.67 7.93
N LYS A 335 2.87 -24.92 8.10
CA LYS A 335 1.50 -25.48 8.15
C LYS A 335 1.12 -26.19 6.84
N VAL A 336 1.63 -25.72 5.70
CA VAL A 336 1.42 -26.34 4.39
C VAL A 336 2.18 -27.67 4.31
N LEU A 337 3.37 -27.74 4.92
CA LEU A 337 4.21 -28.94 4.90
C LEU A 337 3.62 -30.07 5.75
N THR A 338 3.02 -29.77 6.91
CA THR A 338 2.39 -30.78 7.78
C THR A 338 1.09 -31.36 7.22
N SER A 339 0.29 -30.59 6.47
CA SER A 339 -0.90 -31.12 5.78
C SER A 339 -0.55 -32.11 4.69
N LEU A 340 0.58 -31.93 4.00
CA LEU A 340 1.06 -32.88 2.99
C LEU A 340 1.53 -34.21 3.61
N THR A 341 2.11 -34.18 4.81
CA THR A 341 2.59 -35.39 5.53
C THR A 341 1.48 -36.15 6.25
N ASN A 342 0.36 -35.50 6.59
CA ASN A 342 -0.76 -36.15 7.26
C ASN A 342 -1.61 -37.00 6.30
N ASN A 343 -1.52 -36.78 4.99
CA ASN A 343 -2.18 -37.61 3.97
C ASN A 343 -1.43 -38.92 3.67
N THR A 344 -0.29 -39.17 4.31
CA THR A 344 0.51 -40.39 4.17
C THR A 344 0.65 -41.17 5.48
N GLN A 345 -0.35 -41.11 6.36
CA GLN A 345 -0.45 -42.05 7.48
C GLN A 345 -1.31 -43.25 7.09
N ASN A 346 -0.71 -44.17 6.34
CA ASN A 346 -1.05 -45.59 6.33
C ASN A 346 0.08 -46.34 5.62
N GLU A 347 1.18 -46.57 6.33
CA GLU A 347 1.95 -47.83 6.31
C GLU A 347 3.11 -47.75 7.32
N GLN A 348 3.30 -48.84 8.05
CA GLN A 348 4.13 -48.93 9.25
C GLN A 348 5.63 -48.98 8.93
N GLY A 349 6.43 -48.26 9.72
CA GLY A 349 7.81 -48.63 10.04
C GLY A 349 8.90 -47.72 9.48
N GLY A 350 9.42 -46.81 10.31
CA GLY A 350 10.68 -46.10 10.04
C GLY A 350 10.82 -44.80 10.82
N PHE A 351 11.81 -44.73 11.71
CA PHE A 351 12.18 -43.56 12.50
C PHE A 351 12.40 -42.29 11.63
N PRO A 352 11.94 -41.08 12.04
CA PRO A 352 12.19 -39.87 11.26
C PRO A 352 13.51 -39.21 11.68
N LEU A 353 14.50 -39.20 10.78
CA LEU A 353 15.73 -38.40 10.90
C LEU A 353 15.75 -37.33 9.79
N ILE A 354 15.38 -36.11 10.18
CA ILE A 354 16.12 -34.85 10.00
C ILE A 354 16.92 -34.60 8.68
N ILE A 355 16.67 -33.42 8.08
CA ILE A 355 17.52 -32.59 7.18
C ILE A 355 17.55 -32.93 5.66
N GLY A 356 17.13 -31.93 4.87
CA GLY A 356 17.70 -31.62 3.56
C GLY A 356 16.93 -32.13 2.34
N GLY A 357 16.22 -31.22 1.64
CA GLY A 357 15.69 -31.52 0.31
C GLY A 357 14.46 -30.73 -0.11
N GLN A 358 14.53 -29.39 -0.13
CA GLN A 358 13.65 -28.64 -1.03
C GLN A 358 14.20 -28.78 -2.47
N LYS A 359 13.39 -29.39 -3.34
CA LYS A 359 13.35 -29.23 -4.79
C LYS A 359 14.72 -29.13 -5.51
N LEU A 360 15.39 -30.26 -5.68
CA LEU A 360 16.16 -30.47 -6.90
C LEU A 360 15.17 -30.48 -8.09
N THR A 361 15.07 -29.33 -8.76
CA THR A 361 14.87 -29.20 -10.21
C THR A 361 14.10 -30.32 -10.91
N LYS A 362 12.82 -30.09 -11.20
CA LYS A 362 12.06 -30.75 -12.30
C LYS A 362 12.62 -30.44 -13.71
N LYS A 363 13.90 -30.05 -13.83
CA LYS A 363 14.61 -29.82 -15.10
C LYS A 363 15.54 -30.98 -15.49
N TYR A 364 15.70 -32.01 -14.66
CA TYR A 364 16.65 -33.11 -14.93
C TYR A 364 16.05 -34.54 -15.00
N GLU A 365 14.74 -34.73 -14.83
CA GLU A 365 14.13 -36.06 -14.98
C GLU A 365 13.92 -36.49 -16.44
N HIS A 366 13.87 -35.54 -17.40
CA HIS A 366 13.76 -35.88 -18.83
C HIS A 366 15.09 -36.23 -19.52
N ALA A 367 16.23 -36.09 -18.83
CA ALA A 367 17.56 -36.33 -19.42
C ALA A 367 18.18 -37.70 -19.05
N LEU A 368 17.57 -38.47 -18.13
CA LEU A 368 18.09 -39.76 -17.68
C LEU A 368 17.22 -40.98 -18.04
N SER A 369 16.11 -40.76 -18.76
CA SER A 369 15.24 -41.83 -19.28
C SER A 369 15.61 -42.27 -20.71
N THR A 370 16.60 -41.64 -21.35
CA THR A 370 16.89 -41.80 -22.79
C THR A 370 18.10 -42.68 -23.10
N LEU A 371 18.64 -43.45 -22.15
CA LEU A 371 19.83 -44.29 -22.35
C LEU A 371 19.65 -45.80 -22.16
N THR A 372 18.42 -46.33 -22.12
CA THR A 372 18.23 -47.79 -22.19
C THR A 372 17.06 -48.19 -23.08
N THR A 373 17.40 -48.99 -24.09
CA THR A 373 16.54 -49.86 -24.91
C THR A 373 16.09 -49.31 -26.27
N THR A 374 16.89 -49.67 -27.27
CA THR A 374 16.55 -49.88 -28.68
C THR A 374 15.22 -50.62 -28.89
N ALA A 375 14.27 -50.01 -29.61
CA ALA A 375 13.39 -50.69 -30.57
C ALA A 375 12.64 -49.68 -31.46
N ILE A 376 12.46 -50.08 -32.71
CA ILE A 376 11.96 -49.35 -33.88
C ILE A 376 10.41 -49.32 -33.89
N ILE A 377 9.79 -48.20 -34.30
CA ILE A 377 8.63 -48.03 -35.25
C ILE A 377 8.10 -46.57 -35.17
N PRO A 378 7.84 -45.87 -36.31
CA PRO A 378 7.32 -44.48 -36.32
C PRO A 378 5.82 -44.40 -36.62
N ASN A 379 5.05 -43.52 -35.95
CA ASN A 379 3.99 -42.74 -36.62
C ASN A 379 3.37 -41.58 -35.79
N ALA A 380 3.26 -40.43 -36.48
CA ALA A 380 2.21 -39.40 -36.49
C ALA A 380 1.66 -38.74 -35.19
N GLY A 381 1.99 -37.45 -35.02
CA GLY A 381 1.02 -36.36 -34.89
C GLY A 381 0.60 -35.90 -33.48
N SER A 382 1.21 -34.82 -32.98
CA SER A 382 0.55 -33.65 -32.36
C SER A 382 1.61 -32.69 -31.82
N VAL A 383 1.81 -31.57 -32.51
CA VAL A 383 2.51 -30.39 -31.99
C VAL A 383 1.40 -29.40 -31.68
N PHE A 384 1.30 -28.93 -30.42
CA PHE A 384 0.86 -27.60 -29.98
C PHE A 384 0.42 -27.64 -28.50
N ALA A 385 0.82 -26.60 -27.76
CA ALA A 385 0.43 -26.17 -26.41
C ALA A 385 1.24 -26.71 -25.22
N ASP A 386 2.22 -25.92 -24.76
CA ASP A 386 2.58 -25.77 -23.33
C ASP A 386 3.61 -24.63 -23.15
N THR A 387 3.18 -23.38 -23.36
CA THR A 387 4.01 -22.18 -23.07
C THR A 387 3.33 -21.16 -22.17
N THR A 388 2.01 -21.25 -21.97
CA THR A 388 1.24 -20.32 -21.13
C THR A 388 1.26 -20.68 -19.65
N THR A 389 1.52 -21.94 -19.30
CA THR A 389 1.46 -22.46 -17.94
C THR A 389 2.69 -22.08 -17.11
N GLU A 390 3.88 -21.99 -17.72
CA GLU A 390 5.14 -21.66 -17.04
C GLU A 390 5.24 -20.17 -16.65
N GLN A 391 4.90 -19.24 -17.57
CA GLN A 391 4.90 -17.80 -17.28
C GLN A 391 3.88 -17.40 -16.21
N GLN A 392 2.75 -18.13 -16.12
CA GLN A 392 1.70 -17.83 -15.13
C GLN A 392 2.05 -18.28 -13.72
N THR A 393 2.88 -19.32 -13.57
CA THR A 393 3.43 -19.76 -12.27
C THR A 393 4.53 -18.83 -11.75
N GLU A 394 5.36 -18.26 -12.61
CA GLU A 394 6.42 -17.32 -12.20
C GLU A 394 5.84 -16.03 -11.58
N ILE A 395 4.79 -15.45 -12.21
CA ILE A 395 4.11 -14.23 -11.70
C ILE A 395 3.46 -14.46 -10.32
N LEU A 396 3.01 -15.68 -10.05
CA LEU A 396 2.39 -16.06 -8.77
C LEU A 396 3.42 -16.15 -7.65
N ASP A 397 4.59 -16.70 -7.96
CA ASP A 397 5.71 -16.75 -7.04
C ASP A 397 6.23 -15.33 -6.75
N ASP A 398 6.31 -14.47 -7.76
CA ASP A 398 6.73 -13.06 -7.60
C ASP A 398 5.84 -12.28 -6.61
N LEU A 399 4.52 -12.34 -6.78
CA LEU A 399 3.58 -11.66 -5.88
C LEU A 399 3.68 -12.18 -4.43
N ALA A 400 3.87 -13.50 -4.27
CA ALA A 400 4.06 -14.10 -2.95
C ALA A 400 5.37 -13.62 -2.31
N TYR A 401 6.46 -13.51 -3.08
CA TYR A 401 7.73 -12.97 -2.60
C TYR A 401 7.62 -11.48 -2.24
N GLU A 402 6.93 -10.67 -3.05
CA GLU A 402 6.67 -9.26 -2.74
C GLU A 402 5.82 -9.09 -1.48
N THR A 403 4.82 -9.95 -1.29
CA THR A 403 4.00 -9.96 -0.06
C THR A 403 4.87 -10.28 1.16
N LYS A 404 5.72 -11.32 1.08
CA LYS A 404 6.68 -11.65 2.15
C LYS A 404 7.68 -10.51 2.40
N MET A 405 8.10 -9.79 1.35
CA MET A 405 8.93 -8.58 1.45
C MET A 405 8.24 -7.45 2.21
N ASN A 406 6.97 -7.19 1.93
CA ASN A 406 6.21 -6.20 2.69
C ASN A 406 6.08 -6.61 4.15
N VAL A 407 5.85 -7.89 4.47
CA VAL A 407 5.81 -8.36 5.86
C VAL A 407 7.17 -8.20 6.55
N ILE A 408 8.28 -8.59 5.92
CA ILE A 408 9.63 -8.38 6.46
C ILE A 408 9.89 -6.89 6.74
N ALA A 409 9.50 -6.00 5.82
CA ALA A 409 9.69 -4.56 6.00
C ALA A 409 8.89 -4.02 7.20
N ILE A 410 7.69 -4.58 7.47
CA ILE A 410 6.94 -4.28 8.69
C ILE A 410 7.69 -4.78 9.93
N LEU A 411 8.22 -6.02 9.90
CA LEU A 411 8.99 -6.56 11.04
C LEU A 411 10.25 -5.73 11.32
N GLU A 412 10.97 -5.30 10.29
CA GLU A 412 12.12 -4.37 10.40
C GLU A 412 11.71 -3.08 11.11
N PHE A 413 10.58 -2.49 10.71
CA PHE A 413 10.05 -1.28 11.32
C PHE A 413 9.70 -1.48 12.81
N ILE A 414 9.06 -2.60 13.15
CA ILE A 414 8.71 -2.91 14.54
C ILE A 414 9.96 -3.12 15.40
N LEU A 415 11.01 -3.76 14.84
CA LEU A 415 12.30 -3.88 15.52
C LEU A 415 12.96 -2.52 15.77
N ASP A 416 12.87 -1.59 14.82
CA ASP A 416 13.39 -0.23 14.97
C ASP A 416 12.65 0.53 16.09
N ILE A 417 11.32 0.45 16.15
CA ILE A 417 10.52 1.04 17.24
C ILE A 417 10.87 0.41 18.58
N ARG A 418 11.01 -0.92 18.63
CA ARG A 418 11.39 -1.64 19.84
C ARG A 418 12.78 -1.22 20.33
N LEU A 419 13.71 -0.96 19.42
CA LEU A 419 15.03 -0.42 19.74
C LEU A 419 14.92 1.00 20.33
N ASP A 420 14.10 1.87 19.73
CA ASP A 420 13.88 3.22 20.25
C ASP A 420 13.22 3.23 21.64
N PHE A 421 12.29 2.31 21.91
CA PHE A 421 11.73 2.09 23.24
C PHE A 421 12.82 1.70 24.26
N ARG A 422 13.75 0.80 23.89
CA ARG A 422 14.87 0.41 24.76
C ARG A 422 15.82 1.58 25.05
N ILE A 423 16.11 2.39 24.04
CA ILE A 423 16.89 3.63 24.19
C ILE A 423 16.16 4.59 25.14
N SER A 424 14.85 4.77 24.96
CA SER A 424 14.02 5.61 25.83
C SER A 424 14.08 5.16 27.29
N ARG A 425 13.99 3.85 27.54
CA ARG A 425 14.07 3.26 28.88
C ARG A 425 15.45 3.44 29.51
N LEU A 426 16.52 3.25 28.74
CA LEU A 426 17.90 3.51 29.19
C LEU A 426 18.10 4.98 29.62
N ILE A 427 17.61 5.92 28.82
CA ILE A 427 17.70 7.36 29.13
C ILE A 427 16.85 7.70 30.35
N SER A 428 15.72 7.03 30.55
CA SER A 428 14.86 7.24 31.73
C SER A 428 15.53 6.75 33.01
N ILE A 429 16.19 5.59 32.97
CA ILE A 429 17.00 5.07 34.08
C ILE A 429 18.17 6.02 34.37
N PHE A 430 18.82 6.53 33.33
CA PHE A 430 19.87 7.54 33.48
C PHE A 430 19.34 8.81 34.15
N LYS A 431 18.18 9.32 33.72
CA LYS A 431 17.54 10.50 34.31
C LYS A 431 17.15 10.28 35.77
N GLN A 432 16.55 9.14 36.10
CA GLN A 432 16.19 8.79 37.48
C GLN A 432 17.40 8.77 38.41
N LYS A 433 18.56 8.29 37.93
CA LYS A 433 19.80 8.30 38.72
C LYS A 433 20.45 9.68 38.76
N TYR A 434 20.41 10.44 37.67
CA TYR A 434 20.92 11.80 37.62
C TYR A 434 20.16 12.72 38.61
N ASP A 435 18.83 12.66 38.62
CA ASP A 435 17.99 13.47 39.50
C ASP A 435 18.14 13.11 41.00
N ARG A 436 18.68 11.93 41.33
CA ARG A 436 18.96 11.49 42.71
C ARG A 436 20.34 11.93 43.23
N ILE A 437 21.21 12.48 42.38
CA ILE A 437 22.52 12.98 42.80
C ILE A 437 22.35 14.39 43.37
N ASP A 438 22.06 14.48 44.67
CA ASP A 438 21.92 15.75 45.40
C ASP A 438 23.28 16.48 45.65
N SER A 439 24.43 15.87 45.30
CA SER A 439 25.74 16.51 45.49
C SER A 439 26.80 16.07 44.46
N PRO A 440 27.63 17.01 43.95
CA PRO A 440 28.59 16.76 42.86
C PRO A 440 29.83 15.92 43.26
N THR A 441 29.91 15.46 44.51
CA THR A 441 31.11 14.81 45.08
C THR A 441 31.08 13.28 45.07
N ASN A 442 29.96 12.64 44.70
CA ASN A 442 29.88 11.18 44.55
C ASN A 442 29.64 10.82 43.08
N ILE A 443 30.71 10.86 42.27
CA ILE A 443 30.72 10.53 40.83
C ILE A 443 30.73 9.00 40.63
N GLY A 444 30.20 8.23 41.59
CA GLY A 444 29.97 6.80 41.44
C GLY A 444 28.64 6.56 40.77
N MET A 445 28.56 6.74 39.44
CA MET A 445 27.42 6.25 38.65
C MET A 445 27.53 4.72 38.53
N ASP A 446 27.35 4.00 39.62
CA ASP A 446 27.25 2.54 39.56
C ASP A 446 25.84 2.20 39.07
N LEU A 447 25.69 2.15 37.75
CA LEU A 447 24.49 1.64 37.13
C LEU A 447 24.42 0.15 37.47
N ASN A 448 23.56 -0.24 38.42
CA ASN A 448 23.27 -1.64 38.69
C ASN A 448 23.08 -2.40 37.38
N SER A 449 23.99 -3.36 37.10
CA SER A 449 23.96 -4.18 35.88
C SER A 449 22.58 -4.85 35.69
N ALA A 450 21.92 -5.22 36.80
CA ALA A 450 20.58 -5.80 36.78
C ALA A 450 19.49 -4.88 36.20
N ASP A 451 19.55 -3.56 36.44
CA ASP A 451 18.56 -2.60 35.91
C ASP A 451 18.68 -2.49 34.38
N ILE A 452 19.92 -2.58 33.87
CA ILE A 452 20.24 -2.52 32.43
C ILE A 452 19.90 -3.86 31.76
N GLU A 453 20.26 -4.98 32.40
CA GLU A 453 19.99 -6.32 31.86
C GLU A 453 18.48 -6.60 31.78
N CYS A 454 17.67 -6.09 32.72
CA CYS A 454 16.20 -6.17 32.67
C CYS A 454 15.57 -5.50 31.42
N ILE A 455 16.27 -4.62 30.71
CA ILE A 455 15.80 -4.00 29.45
C ILE A 455 15.93 -4.97 28.27
N PHE A 456 16.89 -5.88 28.36
CA PHE A 456 17.19 -6.89 27.35
C PHE A 456 16.59 -8.26 27.69
N ASP A 457 16.24 -8.50 28.95
CA ASP A 457 15.59 -9.73 29.38
C ASP A 457 14.21 -9.87 28.74
N CYS A 458 14.03 -10.99 28.03
CA CYS A 458 12.78 -11.39 27.38
C CYS A 458 11.63 -11.69 28.38
N ASP A 459 11.88 -11.62 29.69
CA ASP A 459 10.91 -11.98 30.73
C ASP A 459 9.96 -10.83 31.11
N SER A 460 10.10 -9.64 30.51
CA SER A 460 8.98 -8.69 30.49
C SER A 460 7.97 -9.13 29.41
N PRO A 461 6.77 -9.61 29.76
CA PRO A 461 5.78 -10.14 28.81
C PRO A 461 5.30 -9.10 27.77
N ASN A 462 5.69 -7.85 27.94
CA ASN A 462 5.24 -6.69 27.17
C ASN A 462 6.11 -6.37 25.94
N LEU A 463 7.25 -7.04 25.71
CA LEU A 463 8.18 -6.76 24.59
C LEU A 463 8.51 -7.98 23.71
N ASP A 464 7.92 -9.14 24.00
CA ASP A 464 8.11 -10.35 23.20
C ASP A 464 7.39 -10.20 21.85
N LEU A 465 8.05 -10.64 20.77
CA LEU A 465 7.51 -10.48 19.40
C LEU A 465 6.52 -11.58 19.04
N ASP A 466 6.68 -12.77 19.62
CA ASP A 466 5.97 -13.97 19.19
C ASP A 466 5.30 -14.78 20.32
N ASN A 467 5.34 -14.27 21.56
CA ASN A 467 4.84 -14.94 22.77
C ASN A 467 5.43 -16.35 23.04
N ASP A 468 6.47 -16.75 22.30
CA ASP A 468 7.22 -18.00 22.49
C ASP A 468 8.72 -17.72 22.59
N LYS A 469 9.08 -16.57 23.19
CA LYS A 469 10.47 -16.15 23.46
C LYS A 469 11.36 -16.14 22.21
N GLY A 470 10.79 -15.80 21.05
CA GLY A 470 11.50 -15.70 19.77
C GLY A 470 11.63 -17.01 18.98
N LYS A 471 11.09 -18.14 19.44
CA LYS A 471 11.21 -19.41 18.72
C LYS A 471 10.44 -19.43 17.40
N THR A 472 9.24 -18.87 17.37
CA THR A 472 8.44 -18.78 16.13
C THR A 472 9.11 -17.82 15.16
N PHE A 473 9.59 -16.68 15.66
CA PHE A 473 10.36 -15.72 14.87
C PHE A 473 11.60 -16.37 14.23
N LEU A 474 12.41 -17.11 15.01
CA LEU A 474 13.58 -17.83 14.50
C LEU A 474 13.23 -18.92 13.48
N LYS A 475 12.21 -19.72 13.76
CA LYS A 475 11.73 -20.78 12.86
C LYS A 475 11.31 -20.21 11.51
N VAL A 476 10.52 -19.12 11.54
CA VAL A 476 10.06 -18.43 10.33
C VAL A 476 11.25 -17.88 9.55
N LEU A 477 12.15 -17.12 10.18
CA LEU A 477 13.32 -16.57 9.49
C LEU A 477 14.21 -17.65 8.88
N LEU A 478 14.46 -18.74 9.60
CA LEU A 478 15.26 -19.85 9.09
C LEU A 478 14.61 -20.51 7.87
N ASN A 479 13.29 -20.66 7.87
CA ASN A 479 12.55 -21.15 6.72
C ASN A 479 12.65 -20.19 5.52
N LEU A 480 12.59 -18.86 5.76
CA LEU A 480 12.74 -17.87 4.70
C LEU A 480 14.14 -17.87 4.06
N VAL A 481 15.19 -18.18 4.84
CA VAL A 481 16.57 -18.29 4.33
C VAL A 481 16.75 -19.46 3.37
N MET A 482 15.87 -20.46 3.43
CA MET A 482 15.92 -21.63 2.54
C MET A 482 15.28 -21.39 1.16
N HIS A 483 14.73 -20.20 0.89
CA HIS A 483 14.12 -19.86 -0.39
C HIS A 483 15.16 -19.41 -1.44
N ASP A 484 14.83 -19.60 -2.73
CA ASP A 484 15.71 -19.26 -3.85
C ASP A 484 15.79 -17.74 -4.14
N TYR A 485 14.83 -16.96 -3.65
CA TYR A 485 14.75 -15.52 -3.91
C TYR A 485 15.72 -14.71 -3.05
N GLN A 486 16.83 -14.28 -3.66
CA GLN A 486 17.97 -13.64 -2.99
C GLN A 486 17.64 -12.42 -2.12
N PRO A 487 16.80 -11.46 -2.55
CA PRO A 487 16.47 -10.30 -1.71
C PRO A 487 15.76 -10.70 -0.40
N LEU A 488 14.95 -11.76 -0.42
CA LEU A 488 14.28 -12.30 0.76
C LEU A 488 15.27 -12.92 1.74
N VAL A 489 16.17 -13.74 1.23
CA VAL A 489 17.23 -14.36 2.04
C VAL A 489 18.09 -13.27 2.70
N SER A 490 18.51 -12.25 1.96
CA SER A 490 19.35 -11.17 2.49
C SER A 490 18.67 -10.41 3.65
N ARG A 491 17.38 -10.06 3.53
CA ARG A 491 16.67 -9.36 4.60
C ARG A 491 16.35 -10.28 5.78
N ALA A 492 15.97 -11.54 5.52
CA ALA A 492 15.74 -12.52 6.58
C ALA A 492 17.03 -12.76 7.41
N LEU A 493 18.19 -12.87 6.75
CA LEU A 493 19.49 -12.94 7.42
C LEU A 493 19.82 -11.68 8.21
N SER A 494 19.53 -10.49 7.66
CA SER A 494 19.71 -9.23 8.39
C SER A 494 18.89 -9.21 9.68
N LEU A 495 17.61 -9.57 9.62
CA LEU A 495 16.74 -9.71 10.78
C LEU A 495 17.27 -10.73 11.80
N LEU A 496 17.79 -11.86 11.32
CA LEU A 496 18.39 -12.90 12.16
C LEU A 496 19.61 -12.36 12.91
N PHE A 497 20.51 -11.65 12.22
CA PHE A 497 21.68 -11.04 12.85
C PHE A 497 21.31 -9.95 13.85
N ARG A 498 20.30 -9.12 13.55
CA ARG A 498 19.76 -8.12 14.49
C ARG A 498 19.20 -8.79 15.74
N HIS A 499 18.47 -9.89 15.58
CA HIS A 499 17.91 -10.64 16.69
C HIS A 499 18.97 -11.14 17.70
N PHE A 500 20.17 -11.52 17.25
CA PHE A 500 21.26 -11.93 18.13
C PHE A 500 22.18 -10.78 18.59
N ASN A 501 22.22 -9.66 17.86
CA ASN A 501 23.12 -8.53 18.15
C ASN A 501 22.46 -7.36 18.90
N GLN A 502 21.31 -7.58 19.54
CA GLN A 502 20.49 -6.55 20.17
C GLN A 502 21.27 -5.60 21.10
N ARG A 503 22.18 -6.13 21.95
CA ARG A 503 22.97 -5.30 22.89
C ARG A 503 23.92 -4.35 22.16
N LYS A 504 24.64 -4.87 21.18
CA LYS A 504 25.61 -4.10 20.38
C LYS A 504 24.90 -3.02 19.57
N GLU A 505 23.77 -3.39 18.96
CA GLU A 505 22.93 -2.47 18.19
C GLU A 505 22.40 -1.33 19.08
N THR A 506 21.80 -1.64 20.23
CA THR A 506 21.32 -0.62 21.17
C THR A 506 22.43 0.35 21.60
N LEU A 507 23.62 -0.15 21.92
CA LEU A 507 24.75 0.71 22.30
C LEU A 507 25.22 1.61 21.14
N GLN A 508 25.26 1.08 19.92
CA GLN A 508 25.64 1.87 18.74
C GLN A 508 24.67 3.03 18.49
N HIS A 509 23.37 2.77 18.59
CA HIS A 509 22.36 3.82 18.43
C HIS A 509 22.32 4.79 19.62
N LEU A 510 22.51 4.31 20.84
CA LEU A 510 22.60 5.16 22.04
C LEU A 510 23.74 6.19 21.91
N ASN A 511 24.89 5.80 21.36
CA ASN A 511 26.01 6.71 21.11
C ASN A 511 25.70 7.83 20.11
N GLN A 512 24.68 7.65 19.27
CA GLN A 512 24.23 8.68 18.31
C GLN A 512 23.16 9.60 18.91
N VAL A 513 22.59 9.25 20.07
CA VAL A 513 21.55 10.07 20.71
C VAL A 513 22.15 11.36 21.27
N GLN A 514 21.49 12.46 20.98
CA GLN A 514 21.81 13.79 21.50
C GLN A 514 20.69 14.27 22.42
N LEU A 515 21.07 14.71 23.62
CA LEU A 515 20.14 15.28 24.60
C LEU A 515 20.23 16.80 24.54
N LEU A 516 19.14 17.43 24.09
CA LEU A 516 19.03 18.88 24.00
C LEU A 516 18.56 19.44 25.34
N VAL A 517 19.41 20.28 25.96
CA VAL A 517 19.17 20.86 27.30
C VAL A 517 18.87 22.37 27.21
N SER A 518 19.50 23.10 26.29
CA SER A 518 19.38 24.56 26.19
C SER A 518 18.06 25.00 25.56
N GLU A 519 17.34 25.95 26.18
CA GLU A 519 16.07 26.46 25.66
C GLU A 519 16.19 27.09 24.26
N THR A 520 17.36 27.65 23.92
CA THR A 520 17.63 28.23 22.60
C THR A 520 17.72 27.16 21.53
N ASP A 521 18.43 26.07 21.79
CA ASP A 521 18.55 24.92 20.87
C ASP A 521 17.20 24.24 20.65
N ILE A 522 16.39 24.14 21.72
CA ILE A 522 15.02 23.60 21.64
C ILE A 522 14.14 24.45 20.72
N LYS A 523 14.23 25.78 20.82
CA LYS A 523 13.47 26.71 19.97
C LYS A 523 13.94 26.62 18.52
N ASN A 524 15.26 26.59 18.28
CA ASN A 524 15.85 26.47 16.95
C ASN A 524 15.46 25.15 16.29
N TYR A 525 15.60 24.03 17.00
CA TYR A 525 15.20 22.70 16.49
C TYR A 525 13.71 22.66 16.11
N LYS A 526 12.84 23.20 16.97
CA LYS A 526 11.40 23.28 16.66
C LYS A 526 11.10 24.16 15.45
N GLN A 527 11.84 25.25 15.28
CA GLN A 527 11.67 26.15 14.13
C GLN A 527 12.11 25.47 12.83
N ILE A 528 13.32 24.92 12.79
CA ILE A 528 13.87 24.21 11.64
C ILE A 528 12.95 23.07 11.22
N LYS A 529 12.43 22.29 12.18
CA LYS A 529 11.49 21.21 11.90
C LYS A 529 10.23 21.73 11.19
N ARG A 530 9.60 22.78 11.72
CA ARG A 530 8.39 23.37 11.10
C ARG A 530 8.65 23.92 9.71
N ASP A 531 9.77 24.60 9.52
CA ASP A 531 10.10 25.21 8.24
C ASP A 531 10.43 24.15 7.18
N LEU A 532 11.08 23.05 7.58
CA LEU A 532 11.34 21.89 6.72
C LEU A 532 10.05 21.19 6.31
N ASP A 533 9.12 20.98 7.25
CA ASP A 533 7.81 20.40 6.98
C ASP A 533 7.01 21.26 5.99
N GLN A 534 7.02 22.59 6.16
CA GLN A 534 6.37 23.52 5.23
C GLN A 534 7.02 23.53 3.85
N LEU A 535 8.35 23.52 3.80
CA LEU A 535 9.09 23.50 2.53
C LEU A 535 8.75 22.24 1.74
N ARG A 536 8.73 21.09 2.42
CA ARG A 536 8.35 19.82 1.82
C ARG A 536 6.93 19.87 1.25
N LEU A 537 5.96 20.37 2.03
CA LEU A 537 4.58 20.52 1.58
C LEU A 537 4.46 21.39 0.32
N PHE A 538 5.21 22.48 0.23
CA PHE A 538 5.20 23.35 -0.94
C PHE A 538 5.78 22.68 -2.19
N VAL A 539 6.85 21.89 -2.03
CA VAL A 539 7.44 21.10 -3.11
C VAL A 539 6.46 20.04 -3.59
N GLU A 540 5.84 19.31 -2.67
CA GLU A 540 4.90 18.23 -2.99
C GLU A 540 3.63 18.73 -3.68
N LYS A 541 3.14 19.92 -3.35
CA LYS A 541 1.95 20.53 -3.97
C LYS A 541 2.29 21.47 -5.13
N SER A 542 3.52 21.43 -5.64
CA SER A 542 4.03 22.42 -6.61
C SER A 542 3.18 22.53 -7.87
N GLU A 543 2.59 21.43 -8.33
CA GLU A 543 1.67 21.35 -9.46
C GLU A 543 0.42 22.24 -9.30
N LEU A 544 -0.04 22.47 -8.06
CA LEU A 544 -1.24 23.27 -7.80
C LEU A 544 -1.02 24.77 -7.97
N TRP A 545 0.22 25.26 -7.79
CA TRP A 545 0.51 26.70 -7.69
C TRP A 545 1.65 27.19 -8.60
N VAL A 546 2.50 26.31 -9.15
CA VAL A 546 3.61 26.71 -10.04
C VAL A 546 3.14 26.99 -11.47
N TYR A 547 2.16 26.25 -11.99
CA TYR A 547 1.76 26.30 -13.41
C TYR A 547 0.43 27.01 -13.72
N LYS A 548 -0.16 27.76 -12.77
CA LYS A 548 -1.36 28.60 -13.05
C LYS A 548 -1.09 29.80 -14.00
N LYS A 549 0.07 29.90 -14.66
CA LYS A 549 0.33 30.89 -15.72
C LYS A 549 0.12 30.28 -17.10
N GLY A 550 -1.08 30.41 -17.67
CA GLY A 550 -1.33 29.99 -19.05
C GLY A 550 -2.71 30.27 -19.66
N LYS A 551 -3.73 30.64 -18.88
CA LYS A 551 -5.07 31.00 -19.40
C LYS A 551 -5.27 32.51 -19.59
N GLU A 552 -4.21 33.25 -19.92
CA GLU A 552 -4.34 34.62 -20.38
C GLU A 552 -3.81 34.72 -21.81
N GLY A 553 -4.73 34.68 -22.79
CA GLY A 553 -4.41 35.10 -24.16
C GLY A 553 -5.14 34.33 -25.26
N GLY A 554 -6.41 34.65 -25.49
CA GLY A 554 -7.03 34.47 -26.82
C GLY A 554 -8.45 33.93 -26.82
N GLY A 555 -9.42 34.81 -27.07
CA GLY A 555 -10.77 34.43 -27.53
C GLY A 555 -11.89 35.14 -26.80
N GLN A 556 -12.21 36.38 -27.22
CA GLN A 556 -13.51 36.99 -26.91
C GLN A 556 -14.64 36.16 -27.53
N SER A 557 -15.60 35.70 -26.73
CA SER A 557 -17.04 35.84 -27.03
C SER A 557 -17.93 35.40 -25.84
N GLY A 558 -18.77 36.32 -25.35
CA GLY A 558 -20.19 36.04 -25.09
C GLY A 558 -20.67 35.39 -23.78
N ASN A 559 -20.76 36.21 -22.71
CA ASN A 559 -21.86 36.37 -21.75
C ASN A 559 -22.36 35.26 -20.77
N LEU A 560 -22.38 35.70 -19.49
CA LEU A 560 -23.35 35.50 -18.38
C LEU A 560 -23.18 34.30 -17.43
N ASN A 561 -22.21 34.39 -16.49
CA ASN A 561 -22.39 34.28 -15.02
C ASN A 561 -21.09 34.43 -14.17
N ASP A 562 -20.09 35.21 -14.61
CA ASP A 562 -18.75 35.26 -13.99
C ASP A 562 -18.53 36.42 -12.99
N GLN A 563 -19.18 36.43 -11.82
CA GLN A 563 -18.77 37.34 -10.73
C GLN A 563 -18.27 36.65 -9.47
N ASP A 564 -18.65 35.39 -9.24
CA ASP A 564 -18.11 34.61 -8.11
C ASP A 564 -16.86 33.82 -8.54
N ASP A 565 -16.85 33.23 -9.74
CA ASP A 565 -15.67 32.53 -10.28
C ASP A 565 -14.45 33.45 -10.45
N LYS A 566 -14.65 34.72 -10.84
CA LYS A 566 -13.55 35.70 -10.93
C LYS A 566 -12.98 36.11 -9.58
N LYS A 567 -13.78 36.06 -8.51
CA LYS A 567 -13.32 36.38 -7.15
C LYS A 567 -12.59 35.19 -6.53
N GLU A 568 -13.06 33.97 -6.77
CA GLU A 568 -12.35 32.75 -6.40
C GLU A 568 -11.01 32.65 -7.14
N GLU A 569 -10.97 32.91 -8.44
CA GLU A 569 -9.72 32.93 -9.22
C GLU A 569 -8.74 34.01 -8.70
N ASP A 570 -9.21 35.23 -8.43
CA ASP A 570 -8.37 36.33 -7.93
C ASP A 570 -7.87 36.09 -6.48
N PHE A 571 -8.67 35.39 -5.66
CA PHE A 571 -8.27 34.94 -4.33
C PHE A 571 -7.22 33.83 -4.41
N ASP A 572 -7.43 32.82 -5.27
CA ASP A 572 -6.51 31.72 -5.51
C ASP A 572 -5.16 32.18 -6.05
N ILE A 573 -5.15 33.20 -6.92
CA ILE A 573 -3.93 33.83 -7.43
C ILE A 573 -3.17 34.52 -6.30
N LYS A 574 -3.85 35.29 -5.43
CA LYS A 574 -3.21 35.92 -4.26
C LYS A 574 -2.65 34.89 -3.29
N VAL A 575 -3.40 33.82 -3.01
CA VAL A 575 -2.94 32.71 -2.16
C VAL A 575 -1.72 32.03 -2.77
N SER A 576 -1.71 31.80 -4.09
CA SER A 576 -0.57 31.22 -4.80
C SER A 576 0.68 32.10 -4.76
N ILE A 577 0.52 33.43 -4.93
CA ILE A 577 1.63 34.39 -4.81
C ILE A 577 2.19 34.41 -3.38
N LEU A 578 1.32 34.40 -2.37
CA LEU A 578 1.71 34.36 -0.95
C LEU A 578 2.47 33.06 -0.62
N LYS A 579 1.97 31.90 -1.08
CA LYS A 579 2.68 30.60 -0.94
C LYS A 579 4.05 30.64 -1.58
N LYS A 580 4.16 31.19 -2.80
CA LYS A 580 5.42 31.32 -3.53
C LYS A 580 6.41 32.24 -2.81
N LYS A 581 5.94 33.37 -2.27
CA LYS A 581 6.78 34.29 -1.49
C LYS A 581 7.34 33.60 -0.23
N ARG A 582 6.47 32.93 0.52
CA ARG A 582 6.85 32.18 1.73
C ARG A 582 7.80 31.03 1.44
N TYR A 583 7.61 30.32 0.33
CA TYR A 583 8.55 29.29 -0.13
C TYR A 583 9.96 29.85 -0.32
N TYR A 584 10.12 30.96 -1.04
CA TYR A 584 11.44 31.57 -1.26
C TYR A 584 12.05 32.16 0.02
N GLU A 585 11.24 32.70 0.92
CA GLU A 585 11.70 33.16 2.25
C GLU A 585 12.28 31.99 3.06
N ILE A 586 11.57 30.87 3.16
CA ILE A 586 12.07 29.66 3.85
C ILE A 586 13.35 29.14 3.16
N LEU A 587 13.36 29.08 1.82
CA LEU A 587 14.53 28.60 1.08
C LEU A 587 15.76 29.48 1.33
N SER A 588 15.59 30.80 1.41
CA SER A 588 16.70 31.73 1.69
C SER A 588 17.30 31.51 3.08
N ILE A 589 16.47 31.24 4.09
CA ILE A 589 16.91 30.94 5.46
C ILE A 589 17.68 29.61 5.54
N PHE A 590 17.38 28.65 4.68
CA PHE A 590 18.12 27.37 4.62
C PHE A 590 19.44 27.45 3.85
N ILE A 591 19.58 28.43 2.95
CA ILE A 591 20.78 28.61 2.11
C ILE A 591 21.81 29.48 2.83
N GLU A 592 21.37 30.47 3.61
CA GLU A 592 22.21 31.24 4.55
C GLU A 592 22.64 30.38 5.74
#